data_AF-A0A1Q8LTV7-F1
#
_entry.id   AF-A0A1Q8LTV7-F1
#
_cell.length_a   1.000
_cell.length_b   1.000
_cell.length_c   1.000
_cell.angle_alpha   90.00
_cell.angle_beta   90.00
_cell.angle_gamma   90.00
#
_symmetry.space_group_name_H-M   'P 1'
#
loop_
_entity.id
_entity.type
_entity.pdbx_description
1 polymer ?
#
loop_
_entity_poly.entity_id
_entity_poly.type
_entity_poly.pdbx_seq_one_letter_code
_entity_poly.pdbx_strand_id
1 'polypeptide(L)'
;MVIVAAAAAVGSGDGDAASPIAAAPSTAPVVVPSTVAAAPPAVIAPAPSSAASAPETYAAPAVPALSVSRQNAVESAEGYLDFSSFSRTGLIKQLEFEHFSSADATYAVDHVTVDWDEQAARSAKSYMEFSSFSRQGLIDQLKFEGFTAAQAKHGADAVGL
;
A
#
# COMPACT_ATOMS: atom_id res chain seq x y z
N MET A 1 -70.97 -13.44 -8.18
CA MET A 1 -69.99 -14.06 -9.10
C MET A 1 -68.91 -14.71 -8.27
N VAL A 2 -68.97 -16.05 -8.24
CA VAL A 2 -67.99 -17.10 -7.86
C VAL A 2 -66.57 -16.59 -7.52
N ILE A 3 -66.18 -16.43 -6.25
CA ILE A 3 -65.49 -17.35 -5.31
C ILE A 3 -65.12 -18.78 -5.77
N VAL A 4 -63.81 -19.05 -5.91
CA VAL A 4 -63.08 -20.34 -5.74
C VAL A 4 -61.63 -19.95 -5.39
N ALA A 5 -60.95 -20.23 -4.26
CA ALA A 5 -60.96 -21.25 -3.20
C ALA A 5 -60.52 -22.67 -3.59
N ALA A 6 -59.24 -23.00 -3.38
CA ALA A 6 -58.67 -24.34 -3.05
C ALA A 6 -57.22 -24.13 -2.56
N ALA A 7 -56.80 -24.32 -1.30
CA ALA A 7 -56.74 -25.54 -0.45
C ALA A 7 -55.90 -26.65 -1.10
N ALA A 8 -54.60 -26.78 -0.77
CA ALA A 8 -53.98 -27.46 0.40
C ALA A 8 -53.74 -28.97 0.19
N ALA A 9 -52.49 -29.40 0.27
CA ALA A 9 -52.11 -30.75 0.67
C ALA A 9 -50.73 -30.76 1.35
N VAL A 10 -50.72 -31.44 2.48
CA VAL A 10 -49.70 -31.67 3.51
C VAL A 10 -48.73 -32.78 3.11
N GLY A 11 -47.48 -32.68 3.56
CA GLY A 11 -46.51 -33.78 3.53
C GLY A 11 -45.45 -33.61 4.63
N SER A 12 -45.77 -34.09 5.83
CA SER A 12 -44.82 -34.31 6.93
C SER A 12 -43.95 -35.53 6.65
N GLY A 13 -42.67 -35.46 7.02
CA GLY A 13 -41.75 -36.59 7.08
C GLY A 13 -40.60 -36.28 8.05
N ASP A 14 -40.70 -36.84 9.25
CA ASP A 14 -39.77 -36.78 10.39
C ASP A 14 -38.66 -37.85 10.31
N GLY A 15 -37.54 -37.61 11.01
CA GLY A 15 -36.51 -38.60 11.37
C GLY A 15 -35.37 -38.76 10.34
N ASP A 16 -34.11 -38.97 10.68
CA ASP A 16 -33.42 -39.36 11.90
C ASP A 16 -31.90 -39.17 11.63
N ALA A 17 -31.13 -39.12 12.71
CA ALA A 17 -29.75 -39.59 12.84
C ALA A 17 -28.63 -38.54 12.89
N ALA A 18 -28.04 -38.53 14.08
CA ALA A 18 -26.97 -37.71 14.57
C ALA A 18 -25.58 -38.34 14.33
N SER A 19 -24.58 -37.46 14.21
CA SER A 19 -23.19 -37.62 14.67
C SER A 19 -22.29 -38.69 14.00
N PRO A 20 -21.01 -38.82 14.39
CA PRO A 20 -19.88 -37.99 13.97
C PRO A 20 -18.78 -38.84 13.29
N ILE A 21 -17.77 -38.24 12.65
CA ILE A 21 -16.53 -38.97 12.35
C ILE A 21 -15.33 -38.25 12.98
N ALA A 22 -14.82 -38.86 14.04
CA ALA A 22 -13.54 -38.57 14.67
C ALA A 22 -12.61 -39.79 14.55
N ALA A 23 -11.32 -39.51 14.46
CA ALA A 23 -10.13 -40.35 14.73
C ALA A 23 -9.46 -41.14 13.59
N ALA A 24 -8.14 -40.90 13.50
CA ALA A 24 -7.04 -41.45 12.67
C ALA A 24 -6.65 -42.90 13.06
N PRO A 25 -5.44 -43.52 12.77
CA PRO A 25 -4.24 -43.14 11.96
C PRO A 25 -3.58 -44.32 11.14
N SER A 26 -2.41 -44.06 10.54
CA SER A 26 -1.27 -44.99 10.26
C SER A 26 -1.47 -46.03 9.13
N THR A 27 -0.56 -46.27 8.17
CA THR A 27 0.87 -46.64 8.28
C THR A 27 1.64 -46.42 6.96
N ALA A 28 2.88 -45.92 7.03
CA ALA A 28 3.92 -46.03 5.99
C ALA A 28 4.46 -47.49 5.92
N PRO A 29 5.35 -47.95 4.97
CA PRO A 29 6.77 -47.52 5.01
C PRO A 29 7.67 -47.74 3.73
N VAL A 30 8.93 -47.23 3.79
CA VAL A 30 10.22 -47.61 3.10
C VAL A 30 10.28 -47.51 1.55
N VAL A 31 11.35 -47.09 0.83
CA VAL A 31 12.81 -47.31 0.98
C VAL A 31 13.65 -46.22 0.24
N VAL A 32 14.61 -45.68 1.01
CA VAL A 32 15.94 -45.04 0.79
C VAL A 32 16.80 -45.51 -0.43
N PRO A 33 18.06 -45.05 -0.66
CA PRO A 33 18.73 -43.73 -0.56
C PRO A 33 19.53 -43.37 -1.84
N SER A 34 20.10 -42.17 -1.93
CA SER A 34 21.31 -41.93 -2.75
C SER A 34 22.23 -40.96 -2.02
N THR A 35 23.43 -41.46 -1.74
CA THR A 35 24.51 -40.83 -0.98
C THR A 35 25.63 -40.41 -1.92
N VAL A 36 26.30 -39.29 -1.60
CA VAL A 36 27.75 -38.96 -1.69
C VAL A 36 27.83 -37.42 -1.84
N ALA A 37 28.05 -36.65 -0.77
CA ALA A 37 29.35 -36.36 -0.13
C ALA A 37 30.35 -35.63 -1.03
N ALA A 38 30.55 -34.32 -0.80
CA ALA A 38 31.85 -33.64 -0.82
C ALA A 38 31.71 -32.13 -0.51
N ALA A 39 32.31 -31.72 0.60
CA ALA A 39 32.86 -30.38 0.83
C ALA A 39 34.39 -30.54 0.95
N PRO A 40 35.27 -29.50 0.98
CA PRO A 40 35.20 -28.09 0.57
C PRO A 40 36.39 -27.74 -0.41
N PRO A 41 36.77 -26.47 -0.71
CA PRO A 41 37.49 -25.61 0.24
C PRO A 41 37.08 -24.13 0.22
N ALA A 42 37.42 -23.46 1.31
CA ALA A 42 37.39 -22.01 1.48
C ALA A 42 38.26 -21.29 0.43
N VAL A 43 37.70 -20.25 -0.19
CA VAL A 43 38.45 -19.21 -0.88
C VAL A 43 38.28 -17.89 -0.14
N ILE A 44 39.28 -17.61 0.68
CA ILE A 44 39.94 -16.32 0.92
C ILE A 44 39.08 -15.07 0.70
N ALA A 45 38.64 -14.49 1.81
CA ALA A 45 38.29 -13.07 1.88
C ALA A 45 39.55 -12.22 1.57
N PRO A 46 39.48 -11.22 0.69
CA PRO A 46 40.37 -10.08 0.80
C PRO A 46 39.88 -9.19 1.95
N ALA A 47 40.64 -9.18 3.05
CA ALA A 47 40.62 -8.12 4.05
C ALA A 47 41.35 -6.87 3.48
N PRO A 48 41.16 -5.68 4.06
CA PRO A 48 40.79 -4.43 3.39
C PRO A 48 41.98 -3.68 2.80
N SER A 49 41.82 -3.16 1.57
CA SER A 49 42.72 -2.16 1.01
C SER A 49 42.06 -0.78 1.04
N SER A 50 42.72 0.09 1.82
CA SER A 50 42.72 1.54 1.70
C SER A 50 41.45 2.30 2.11
N ALA A 51 41.40 2.63 3.40
CA ALA A 51 40.95 3.94 3.84
C ALA A 51 41.65 5.05 3.03
N ALA A 52 40.87 5.97 2.48
CA ALA A 52 41.09 7.43 2.48
C ALA A 52 40.28 8.11 1.38
N SER A 53 38.95 7.99 1.41
CA SER A 53 38.12 9.06 0.84
C SER A 53 37.96 10.10 1.94
N ALA A 54 38.88 11.06 1.95
CA ALA A 54 38.70 12.34 2.64
C ALA A 54 37.32 12.91 2.25
N PRO A 55 36.65 13.63 3.16
CA PRO A 55 35.28 14.07 2.93
C PRO A 55 35.28 14.96 1.70
N GLU A 56 34.51 14.59 0.69
CA GLU A 56 34.12 15.58 -0.31
C GLU A 56 33.40 16.67 0.47
N THR A 57 34.12 17.77 0.68
CA THR A 57 33.51 19.06 0.97
C THR A 57 32.69 19.37 -0.27
N TYR A 58 31.45 18.85 -0.28
CA TYR A 58 30.43 19.28 -1.21
C TYR A 58 30.08 20.68 -0.74
N ALA A 59 30.85 21.65 -1.24
CA ALA A 59 30.44 23.04 -1.21
C ALA A 59 29.04 23.07 -1.83
N ALA A 60 28.03 23.29 -1.00
CA ALA A 60 26.65 23.45 -1.45
C ALA A 60 26.65 24.54 -2.54
N PRO A 61 26.23 24.24 -3.79
CA PRO A 61 26.13 25.27 -4.79
C PRO A 61 25.06 26.26 -4.34
N ALA A 62 25.44 27.53 -4.25
CA ALA A 62 24.53 28.63 -4.06
C ALA A 62 23.45 28.60 -5.15
N VAL A 63 22.19 28.60 -4.72
CA VAL A 63 20.99 28.35 -5.52
C VAL A 63 20.86 29.41 -6.64
N PRO A 64 20.96 29.05 -7.93
CA PRO A 64 20.46 29.90 -8.99
C PRO A 64 18.93 29.73 -9.08
N ALA A 65 18.26 30.59 -9.84
CA ALA A 65 16.90 30.39 -10.32
C ALA A 65 16.63 28.91 -10.68
N LEU A 66 15.42 28.40 -10.37
CA LEU A 66 14.95 27.02 -10.61
C LEU A 66 15.98 26.13 -11.31
N SER A 67 16.73 25.34 -10.52
CA SER A 67 17.59 24.33 -11.12
C SER A 67 16.74 23.40 -12.00
N VAL A 68 17.31 22.86 -13.07
CA VAL A 68 16.61 21.88 -13.94
C VAL A 68 16.02 20.72 -13.11
N SER A 69 16.73 20.30 -12.05
CA SER A 69 16.25 19.30 -11.08
C SER A 69 14.91 19.70 -10.45
N ARG A 70 14.76 20.95 -9.98
CA ARG A 70 13.50 21.42 -9.39
C ARG A 70 12.36 21.49 -10.39
N GLN A 71 12.65 21.94 -11.61
CA GLN A 71 11.64 21.97 -12.66
C GLN A 71 11.14 20.56 -12.99
N ASN A 72 12.06 19.61 -13.17
CA ASN A 72 11.70 18.20 -13.38
C ASN A 72 10.88 17.64 -12.20
N ALA A 73 11.25 17.99 -10.96
CA ALA A 73 10.50 17.55 -9.78
C ALA A 73 9.07 18.11 -9.75
N VAL A 74 8.86 19.36 -10.17
CA VAL A 74 7.52 19.96 -10.31
C VAL A 74 6.71 19.22 -11.38
N GLU A 75 7.29 19.00 -12.56
CA GLU A 75 6.61 18.29 -13.66
C GLU A 75 6.25 16.84 -13.26
N SER A 76 7.14 16.14 -12.55
CA SER A 76 6.84 14.81 -11.98
C SER A 76 5.72 14.88 -10.94
N ALA A 77 5.73 15.87 -10.05
CA ALA A 77 4.70 16.04 -9.02
C ALA A 77 3.31 16.24 -9.64
N GLU A 78 3.21 17.09 -10.66
CA GLU A 78 1.97 17.31 -11.42
C GLU A 78 1.52 16.02 -12.11
N GLY A 79 2.43 15.31 -12.78
CA GLY A 79 2.13 14.05 -13.44
C GLY A 79 1.58 12.97 -12.49
N TYR A 80 2.08 12.89 -11.25
CA TYR A 80 1.52 12.00 -10.25
C TYR A 80 0.11 12.40 -9.82
N LEU A 81 -0.12 13.69 -9.59
CA LEU A 81 -1.43 14.22 -9.17
C LEU A 81 -2.50 14.08 -10.26
N ASP A 82 -2.10 14.02 -11.53
CA ASP A 82 -2.99 13.75 -12.66
C ASP A 82 -3.39 12.27 -12.75
N PHE A 83 -2.51 11.36 -12.34
CA PHE A 83 -2.74 9.92 -12.46
C PHE A 83 -3.39 9.30 -11.20
N SER A 84 -3.02 9.78 -10.02
CA SER A 84 -3.45 9.22 -8.74
C SER A 84 -3.59 10.32 -7.69
N SER A 85 -4.25 9.99 -6.57
CA SER A 85 -4.32 10.88 -5.42
C SER A 85 -3.16 10.70 -4.45
N PHE A 86 -2.66 11.80 -3.92
CA PHE A 86 -1.55 11.81 -2.96
C PHE A 86 -1.79 12.82 -1.84
N SER A 87 -1.33 12.46 -0.63
CA SER A 87 -1.11 13.44 0.42
C SER A 87 0.14 14.27 0.12
N ARG A 88 0.24 15.49 0.69
CA ARG A 88 1.46 16.32 0.54
C ARG A 88 2.72 15.53 0.92
N THR A 89 2.70 14.86 2.07
CA THR A 89 3.84 14.08 2.54
C THR A 89 4.08 12.82 1.70
N GLY A 90 3.02 12.18 1.20
CA GLY A 90 3.11 11.04 0.31
C GLY A 90 3.79 11.41 -1.01
N LEU A 91 3.41 12.54 -1.61
CA LEU A 91 4.00 13.00 -2.87
C LEU A 91 5.48 13.37 -2.71
N ILE A 92 5.86 14.03 -1.61
CA ILE A 92 7.28 14.32 -1.31
C ILE A 92 8.08 13.01 -1.24
N LYS A 93 7.59 12.01 -0.49
CA LYS A 93 8.26 10.70 -0.38
C LYS A 93 8.34 9.98 -1.72
N GLN A 94 7.35 10.12 -2.57
CA GLN A 94 7.35 9.54 -3.91
C GLN A 94 8.47 10.13 -4.76
N LEU A 95 8.63 11.46 -4.76
CA LEU A 95 9.72 12.12 -5.48
C LEU A 95 11.10 11.77 -4.89
N GLU A 96 11.22 11.65 -3.56
CA GLU A 96 12.46 11.18 -2.92
C GLU A 96 12.82 9.74 -3.33
N PHE A 97 11.81 8.88 -3.47
CA PHE A 97 11.99 7.50 -3.97
C PHE A 97 12.50 7.49 -5.42
N GLU A 98 12.11 8.46 -6.23
CA GLU A 98 12.64 8.70 -7.57
C GLU A 98 14.02 9.41 -7.59
N HIS A 99 14.65 9.53 -6.43
CA HIS A 99 15.98 10.11 -6.25
C HIS A 99 16.07 11.63 -6.43
N PHE A 100 14.96 12.36 -6.38
CA PHE A 100 15.02 13.80 -6.14
C PHE A 100 15.55 14.07 -4.72
N SER A 101 16.33 15.14 -4.56
CA SER A 101 16.75 15.57 -3.22
C SER A 101 15.52 15.98 -2.40
N SER A 102 15.55 15.79 -1.08
CA SER A 102 14.47 16.23 -0.19
C SER A 102 14.13 17.72 -0.37
N ALA A 103 15.13 18.54 -0.66
CA ALA A 103 14.95 19.97 -0.92
C ALA A 103 14.18 20.22 -2.23
N ASP A 104 14.51 19.52 -3.32
CA ASP A 104 13.83 19.69 -4.60
C ASP A 104 12.43 19.06 -4.59
N ALA A 105 12.25 17.91 -3.94
CA ALA A 105 10.95 17.26 -3.76
C ALA A 105 9.99 18.13 -2.94
N THR A 106 10.46 18.68 -1.81
CA THR A 106 9.65 19.60 -0.99
C THR A 106 9.33 20.87 -1.76
N TYR A 107 10.33 21.43 -2.46
CA TYR A 107 10.14 22.60 -3.31
C TYR A 107 9.05 22.35 -4.37
N ALA A 108 9.11 21.22 -5.07
CA ALA A 108 8.14 20.88 -6.11
C ALA A 108 6.72 20.82 -5.56
N VAL A 109 6.51 20.07 -4.48
CA VAL A 109 5.19 19.90 -3.86
C VAL A 109 4.63 21.22 -3.28
N ASP A 110 5.51 22.16 -2.89
CA ASP A 110 5.08 23.49 -2.44
C ASP A 110 4.77 24.47 -3.57
N HIS A 111 5.17 24.16 -4.81
CA HIS A 111 4.95 25.03 -5.98
C HIS A 111 3.86 24.52 -6.93
N VAL A 112 3.37 23.29 -6.76
CA VAL A 112 2.19 22.81 -7.50
C VAL A 112 0.92 23.47 -6.98
N THR A 113 -0.01 23.79 -7.89
CA THR A 113 -1.34 24.28 -7.52
C THR A 113 -2.27 23.10 -7.31
N VAL A 114 -2.52 22.73 -6.06
CA VAL A 114 -3.32 21.56 -5.70
C VAL A 114 -4.21 21.83 -4.50
N ASP A 115 -5.42 21.30 -4.56
CA ASP A 115 -6.32 21.24 -3.41
C ASP A 115 -6.11 19.91 -2.68
N TRP A 116 -5.50 19.98 -1.50
CA TRP A 116 -5.16 18.80 -0.72
C TRP A 116 -6.38 18.13 -0.05
N ASP A 117 -7.47 18.86 0.17
CA ASP A 117 -8.72 18.29 0.68
C ASP A 117 -9.40 17.48 -0.44
N GLU A 118 -9.39 18.00 -1.68
CA GLU A 118 -9.84 17.27 -2.87
C GLU A 118 -9.00 16.01 -3.13
N GLN A 119 -7.68 16.06 -2.93
CA GLN A 119 -6.82 14.88 -3.01
C GLN A 119 -7.22 13.81 -1.97
N ALA A 120 -7.56 14.22 -0.75
CA ALA A 120 -8.03 13.30 0.28
C ALA A 120 -9.40 12.68 -0.06
N ALA A 121 -10.32 13.47 -0.64
CA ALA A 121 -11.62 12.97 -1.12
C ALA A 121 -11.46 11.94 -2.26
N ARG A 122 -10.54 12.19 -3.20
CA ARG A 122 -10.21 11.24 -4.27
C ARG A 122 -9.62 9.93 -3.71
N SER A 123 -8.64 10.02 -2.81
CA SER A 123 -8.08 8.83 -2.13
C SER A 123 -9.18 8.06 -1.39
N ALA A 124 -10.01 8.74 -0.61
CA ALA A 124 -11.12 8.14 0.11
C ALA A 124 -12.07 7.37 -0.81
N LYS A 125 -12.44 7.98 -1.94
CA LYS A 125 -13.30 7.36 -2.95
C LYS A 125 -12.65 6.12 -3.54
N SER A 126 -11.38 6.20 -3.96
CA SER A 126 -10.67 5.03 -4.49
C SER A 126 -10.62 3.89 -3.48
N TYR A 127 -10.38 4.16 -2.19
CA TYR A 127 -10.46 3.09 -1.17
C TYR A 127 -11.84 2.44 -1.09
N MET A 128 -12.90 3.24 -1.11
CA MET A 128 -14.28 2.75 -1.04
C MET A 128 -14.71 1.96 -2.27
N GLU A 129 -14.08 2.19 -3.44
CA GLU A 129 -14.31 1.40 -4.66
C GLU A 129 -13.73 -0.02 -4.57
N PHE A 130 -12.66 -0.22 -3.80
CA PHE A 130 -12.00 -1.54 -3.68
C PHE A 130 -12.30 -2.27 -2.38
N SER A 131 -12.68 -1.57 -1.32
CA SER A 131 -12.90 -2.17 0.00
C SER A 131 -13.86 -1.34 0.85
N SER A 132 -14.58 -2.01 1.75
CA SER A 132 -15.47 -1.33 2.69
C SER A 132 -14.71 -0.86 3.93
N PHE A 133 -14.92 0.39 4.32
CA PHE A 133 -14.36 0.97 5.55
C PHE A 133 -15.47 1.49 6.47
N SER A 134 -15.21 1.48 7.78
CA SER A 134 -15.92 2.37 8.70
C SER A 134 -15.36 3.78 8.58
N ARG A 135 -16.12 4.80 9.00
CA ARG A 135 -15.67 6.20 9.01
C ARG A 135 -14.31 6.37 9.69
N GLN A 136 -14.17 5.85 10.90
CA GLN A 136 -12.93 5.97 11.67
C GLN A 136 -11.78 5.19 11.00
N GLY A 137 -12.06 4.00 10.46
CA GLY A 137 -11.07 3.21 9.73
C GLY A 137 -10.54 3.95 8.49
N LEU A 138 -11.41 4.59 7.71
CA LEU A 138 -10.99 5.37 6.54
C LEU A 138 -10.17 6.59 6.93
N ILE A 139 -10.57 7.31 8.00
CA ILE A 139 -9.80 8.45 8.51
C ILE A 139 -8.39 8.01 8.93
N ASP A 140 -8.26 6.89 9.63
CA ASP A 140 -6.96 6.39 10.06
C ASP A 140 -6.13 5.89 8.88
N GLN A 141 -6.75 5.31 7.86
CA GLN A 141 -6.09 4.93 6.61
C GLN A 141 -5.50 6.16 5.89
N LEU A 142 -6.29 7.22 5.68
CA LEU A 142 -5.81 8.44 5.03
C LEU A 142 -4.70 9.12 5.85
N LYS A 143 -4.81 9.12 7.18
CA LYS A 143 -3.72 9.62 8.05
C LYS A 143 -2.45 8.79 7.90
N PHE A 144 -2.56 7.47 7.77
CA PHE A 144 -1.42 6.59 7.52
C PHE A 144 -0.74 6.92 6.18
N GLU A 145 -1.51 7.28 5.16
CA GLU A 145 -0.98 7.79 3.88
C GLU A 145 -0.37 9.19 3.96
N GLY A 146 -0.44 9.86 5.12
CA GLY A 146 0.18 11.16 5.36
C GLY A 146 -0.74 12.36 5.15
N PHE A 147 -2.05 12.15 4.98
CA PHE A 147 -3.01 13.26 5.06
C PHE A 147 -3.09 13.80 6.49
N THR A 148 -3.33 15.11 6.62
CA THR A 148 -3.62 15.69 7.94
C THR A 148 -4.94 15.16 8.49
N ALA A 149 -5.14 15.26 9.80
CA ALA A 149 -6.39 14.84 10.42
C ALA A 149 -7.62 15.60 9.89
N ALA A 150 -7.45 16.84 9.42
CA ALA A 150 -8.53 17.62 8.82
C ALA A 150 -8.87 17.09 7.42
N GLN A 151 -7.88 16.90 6.56
CA GLN A 151 -8.01 16.31 5.22
C GLN A 151 -8.61 14.91 5.25
N ALA A 152 -8.14 14.06 6.16
CA ALA A 152 -8.66 12.70 6.32
C ALA A 152 -10.15 12.68 6.72
N LYS A 153 -10.56 13.60 7.60
CA LYS A 153 -11.98 13.77 7.95
C LYS A 153 -12.78 14.26 6.74
N HIS A 154 -12.27 15.27 6.03
CA HIS A 154 -12.90 15.78 4.82
C HIS A 154 -13.10 14.67 3.78
N GLY A 155 -12.09 13.84 3.55
CA GLY A 155 -12.18 12.71 2.62
C GLY A 155 -13.24 11.68 3.03
N ALA A 156 -13.35 11.35 4.32
CA ALA A 156 -14.41 10.48 4.82
C ALA A 156 -15.81 11.09 4.65
N ASP A 157 -15.96 12.38 4.95
CA ASP A 157 -17.22 13.10 4.76
C ASP A 157 -17.63 13.15 3.27
N ALA A 158 -16.66 13.33 2.36
CA ALA A 158 -16.89 13.40 0.92
C ALA A 158 -17.42 12.09 0.30
N VAL A 159 -17.18 10.94 0.94
CA VAL A 159 -17.73 9.63 0.54
C VAL A 159 -18.98 9.24 1.34
N GLY A 160 -19.50 10.14 2.17
CA GLY A 160 -20.75 9.96 2.92
C GLY A 160 -20.62 9.18 4.24
N LEU A 161 -19.43 9.17 4.87
CA LEU A 161 -19.16 8.48 6.13
C LEU A 161 -19.13 9.40 7.35
#